data_AF-A0A967ST84-F1
#
_entry.id   AF-A0A967ST84-F1
#
_cell.length_a   1.000
_cell.length_b   1.000
_cell.length_c   1.000
_cell.angle_alpha   90.00
_cell.angle_beta   90.00
_cell.angle_gamma   90.00
#
_symmetry.space_group_name_H-M   'P 1'
#
loop_
_entity.id
_entity.type
_entity.pdbx_description
1 polymer ?
#
loop_
_entity_poly.entity_id
_entity_poly.type
_entity_poly.pdbx_seq_one_letter_code
_entity_poly.pdbx_strand_id
1 'polypeptide(L)' 'AQVAVIGVPDEQWGETGCAFVVLKDGASLTKDELQSYCREYLAGYQTPKHIFFRDSLPIGDSNKIQKRDLEEEFKELSHE' A
#
# COMPACT_ATOMS: atom_id res chain seq x y z
N ALA A 1 11.47 7.17 4.42
CA ALA A 1 10.50 6.06 4.31
C ALA A 1 9.15 6.55 4.79
N GLN A 2 8.13 6.29 4.00
CA GLN A 2 6.74 6.63 4.27
C GLN A 2 5.86 5.48 3.80
N VAL A 3 4.68 5.36 4.38
CA VAL A 3 3.69 4.36 3.98
C VAL A 3 2.29 4.94 4.06
N ALA A 4 1.46 4.61 3.07
CA ALA A 4 0.03 4.84 3.11
C ALA A 4 -0.70 3.52 2.90
N VAL A 5 -1.75 3.27 3.68
CA VAL A 5 -2.61 2.09 3.50
C VAL A 5 -4.03 2.57 3.26
N ILE A 6 -4.65 2.01 2.22
CA ILE A 6 -6.05 2.22 1.86
C ILE A 6 -6.77 0.87 1.77
N GLY A 7 -8.08 0.90 1.97
CA GLY A 7 -8.96 -0.22 1.62
C GLY A 7 -9.26 -0.18 0.13
N VAL A 8 -9.23 -1.33 -0.53
CA VAL A 8 -9.54 -1.47 -1.96
C VAL A 8 -10.52 -2.62 -2.18
N PRO A 9 -11.40 -2.53 -3.20
CA PRO A 9 -12.40 -3.57 -3.44
C PRO A 9 -11.75 -4.91 -3.74
N ASP A 10 -12.29 -5.97 -3.15
CA ASP A 10 -11.82 -7.35 -3.33
C ASP A 10 -13.02 -8.28 -3.52
N GLU A 11 -12.96 -9.15 -4.52
CA GLU A 11 -14.08 -10.04 -4.86
C GLU A 11 -14.38 -11.07 -3.76
N GLN A 12 -13.35 -11.50 -3.01
CA GLN A 12 -13.50 -12.53 -1.99
C GLN A 12 -13.86 -11.94 -0.62
N TRP A 13 -13.25 -10.81 -0.26
CA TRP A 13 -13.34 -10.23 1.09
C TRP A 13 -14.17 -8.94 1.16
N GLY A 14 -14.69 -8.45 0.03
CA GLY A 14 -15.35 -7.16 -0.11
C GLY A 14 -14.35 -6.01 -0.16
N GLU A 15 -13.48 -5.92 0.86
CA GLU A 15 -12.39 -4.96 0.92
C GLU A 15 -11.11 -5.63 1.43
N THR A 16 -9.96 -5.26 0.86
CA THR A 16 -8.65 -5.69 1.33
C THR A 16 -7.69 -4.51 1.49
N GLY A 17 -6.62 -4.68 2.28
CA GLY A 17 -5.60 -3.66 2.45
C GLY A 17 -4.67 -3.54 1.24
N CYS A 18 -4.45 -2.32 0.77
CA CYS A 18 -3.43 -1.95 -0.20
C CYS A 18 -2.45 -0.97 0.41
N ALA A 19 -1.15 -1.31 0.40
CA ALA A 19 -0.08 -0.50 0.94
C ALA A 19 0.79 0.11 -0.17
N PHE A 20 0.97 1.43 -0.12
CA PHE A 20 1.93 2.16 -0.94
C PHE A 20 3.12 2.54 -0.08
N VAL A 21 4.31 2.06 -0.47
CA VAL A 21 5.52 2.09 0.36
C VAL A 21 6.62 2.86 -0.35
N VAL A 22 7.16 3.87 0.34
CA VAL A 22 8.35 4.59 -0.07
C VAL A 22 9.50 4.17 0.83
N LEU A 23 10.53 3.58 0.25
CA LEU A 23 11.71 3.13 0.98
C LEU A 23 12.62 4.32 1.33
N LYS A 24 13.60 4.09 2.22
CA LYS A 24 14.70 5.05 2.40
C LYS A 24 15.69 4.85 1.24
N ASP A 25 16.45 5.89 0.94
CA ASP A 25 17.56 5.79 -0.02
C ASP A 25 18.52 4.65 0.39
N GLY A 26 18.94 3.87 -0.60
CA GLY A 26 19.80 2.70 -0.41
C GLY A 26 19.15 1.50 0.29
N ALA A 27 17.87 1.58 0.70
CA ALA A 27 17.16 0.44 1.26
C ALA A 27 16.55 -0.44 0.16
N SER A 28 16.49 -1.74 0.41
CA SER A 28 15.82 -2.71 -0.46
C SER A 28 14.90 -3.57 0.38
N LEU A 29 13.71 -3.83 -0.14
CA LEU A 29 12.71 -4.65 0.51
C LEU A 29 11.79 -5.24 -0.57
N THR A 30 11.51 -6.53 -0.48
CA THR A 30 10.56 -7.17 -1.39
C THR A 30 9.15 -7.18 -0.82
N LYS A 31 8.16 -7.38 -1.70
CA LYS A 31 6.76 -7.55 -1.30
C LYS A 31 6.58 -8.74 -0.34
N ASP A 32 7.25 -9.86 -0.62
CA ASP A 32 7.13 -11.09 0.17
C ASP A 32 7.72 -10.92 1.57
N GLU A 33 8.91 -10.30 1.68
CA GLU A 33 9.52 -9.98 2.97
C GLU A 33 8.63 -9.08 3.82
N LEU A 34 8.07 -8.02 3.22
CA LEU A 34 7.17 -7.12 3.94
C LEU A 34 5.88 -7.82 4.36
N GLN A 35 5.30 -8.64 3.49
CA GLN A 35 4.07 -9.36 3.79
C GLN A 35 4.29 -10.43 4.89
N SER A 36 5.38 -11.16 4.83
CA SER A 36 5.78 -12.14 5.85
C SER A 36 6.02 -11.45 7.20
N TYR A 37 6.73 -10.32 7.20
CA TYR A 37 6.89 -9.50 8.40
C TYR A 37 5.53 -9.07 8.97
N CYS A 38 4.63 -8.53 8.14
CA CYS A 38 3.29 -8.17 8.59
C CYS A 38 2.53 -9.35 9.19
N ARG A 39 2.62 -10.57 8.63
CA ARG A 39 1.94 -11.76 9.16
C ARG A 39 2.46 -12.24 10.51
N GLU A 40 3.71 -11.91 10.86
CA GLU A 40 4.27 -12.25 12.17
C GLU A 40 3.62 -11.43 13.29
N TYR A 41 3.22 -10.18 13.00
CA TYR A 41 2.72 -9.23 14.01
C TYR A 41 1.23 -8.89 13.85
N LEU A 42 0.64 -9.12 12.69
CA LEU A 42 -0.73 -8.75 12.36
C LEU A 42 -1.57 -9.97 12.02
N ALA A 43 -2.87 -9.90 12.28
CA ALA A 43 -3.79 -10.92 11.81
C ALA A 43 -3.80 -10.98 10.27
N GLY A 44 -4.12 -12.15 9.71
CA GLY A 44 -4.11 -12.36 8.26
C GLY A 44 -4.97 -11.35 7.48
N TYR A 45 -6.11 -10.93 8.03
CA TYR A 45 -7.00 -9.94 7.42
C TYR A 45 -6.48 -8.50 7.51
N GLN A 46 -5.55 -8.21 8.42
CA GLN A 46 -4.90 -6.90 8.55
C GLN A 46 -3.64 -6.79 7.68
N THR A 47 -3.12 -7.92 7.22
CA THR A 47 -1.96 -7.96 6.33
C THR A 47 -2.37 -7.43 4.96
N PRO A 48 -1.68 -6.40 4.42
CA PRO A 48 -2.01 -5.88 3.10
C PRO A 48 -1.82 -6.96 2.03
N LYS A 49 -2.84 -7.13 1.19
CA LYS A 49 -2.82 -8.07 0.05
C LYS A 49 -2.09 -7.48 -1.14
N HIS A 50 -2.24 -6.16 -1.33
CA HIS A 50 -1.55 -5.40 -2.35
C HIS A 50 -0.47 -4.53 -1.72
N ILE A 51 0.72 -4.53 -2.32
CA ILE A 51 1.86 -3.73 -1.87
C ILE A 51 2.51 -3.18 -3.13
N PHE A 52 2.63 -1.86 -3.21
CA PHE A 52 3.25 -1.14 -4.31
C PHE A 52 4.38 -0.26 -3.78
N PHE A 53 5.56 -0.38 -4.39
CA PHE A 53 6.68 0.49 -4.08
C PHE A 53 6.65 1.73 -4.97
N ARG A 54 6.90 2.90 -4.37
CA ARG A 54 6.89 4.21 -5.04
C ARG A 54 8.10 5.03 -4.61
N ASP A 55 8.47 5.98 -5.46
CA ASP A 55 9.48 6.99 -5.14
C ASP A 55 8.93 8.05 -4.17
N SER A 56 7.64 8.37 -4.30
CA SER A 56 6.93 9.31 -3.41
C SER A 56 5.44 8.94 -3.27
N LEU A 57 4.78 9.54 -2.28
CA LEU A 57 3.33 9.45 -2.10
C LEU A 57 2.67 10.77 -2.53
N PRO A 58 1.41 10.76 -2.99
CA PRO A 58 0.70 11.97 -3.33
C PRO A 58 0.44 12.78 -2.05
N ILE A 59 1.08 13.94 -1.96
CA ILE A 59 0.94 14.89 -0.85
C ILE A 59 0.29 16.16 -1.38
N GLY A 60 -0.87 16.52 -0.82
CA GLY A 60 -1.57 17.75 -1.17
C GLY A 60 -0.97 18.98 -0.48
N ASP A 61 -1.49 20.17 -0.78
CA ASP A 61 -0.97 21.47 -0.30
C ASP A 61 -0.89 21.59 1.23
N SER A 62 -1.73 20.86 1.96
CA SER A 62 -1.70 20.79 3.43
C SER A 62 -0.66 19.82 3.99
N ASN A 63 0.28 19.34 3.16
CA ASN A 63 1.29 18.34 3.50
C ASN A 63 0.70 17.02 4.03
N LYS A 64 -0.52 16.67 3.57
CA LYS A 64 -1.24 15.44 3.93
C LYS A 64 -1.29 14.50 2.73
N ILE A 65 -1.22 13.19 3.02
CA ILE A 65 -1.38 12.16 2.00
C ILE A 65 -2.80 12.22 1.44
N GLN A 66 -2.93 12.30 0.13
CA GLN A 66 -4.22 12.29 -0.55
C GLN A 66 -4.62 10.84 -0.86
N LYS A 67 -5.47 10.26 -0.02
CA LYS A 67 -5.94 8.88 -0.18
C LYS A 67 -6.71 8.66 -1.48
N ARG A 68 -7.44 9.68 -1.94
CA ARG A 68 -8.21 9.64 -3.18
C ARG A 68 -7.32 9.34 -4.38
N ASP A 69 -6.20 10.04 -4.51
CA ASP A 69 -5.22 9.82 -5.58
C ASP A 69 -4.66 8.38 -5.55
N LEU A 70 -4.45 7.82 -4.35
CA LEU A 70 -4.03 6.42 -4.20
C LEU A 70 -5.14 5.42 -4.59
N GLU A 71 -6.40 5.74 -4.31
CA GLU A 71 -7.55 4.93 -4.75
C GLU A 71 -7.72 4.95 -6.27
N GLU A 72 -7.45 6.09 -6.91
CA GLU A 72 -7.44 6.23 -8.36
C GLU A 72 -6.25 5.46 -8.96
N GLU A 73 -5.05 5.62 -8.42
CA GLU A 73 -3.85 4.86 -8.85
C GLU A 73 -4.07 3.34 -8.72
N PHE A 74 -4.71 2.88 -7.64
CA PHE A 74 -5.03 1.47 -7.48
C PHE A 74 -5.95 0.94 -8.59
N LYS A 75 -6.95 1.73 -9.00
CA LYS A 75 -7.86 1.34 -10.09
C LYS A 75 -7.09 1.21 -11.39
N GLU A 76 -6.16 2.13 -11.68
CA GLU A 76 -5.33 2.06 -12.88
C GLU A 76 -4.46 0.78 -12.88
N LEU A 77 -3.79 0.49 -11.76
CA LEU A 77 -2.95 -0.71 -11.60
C LEU A 77 -3.73 -2.03 -11.61
N SER A 78 -5.04 -2.00 -11.33
CA SER A 78 -5.89 -3.19 -11.29
C SER A 78 -6.55 -3.51 -12.62
N HIS A 79 -6.53 -2.57 -13.58
CA HIS A 79 -7.05 -2.77 -14.94
C HIS A 79 -5.96 -3.17 -15.95
N GLU A 80 -4.69 -3.19 -15.55
CA GLU A 80 -3.54 -3.64 -16.34
C GLU A 80 -3.15 -5.08 -15.99
#